data_AF-M9V1W3-F1
#
_entry.id   AF-M9V1W3-F1
#
_cell.length_a   1.000
_cell.length_b   1.000
_cell.length_c   1.000
_cell.angle_alpha   90.00
_cell.angle_beta   90.00
_cell.angle_gamma   90.00
#
_symmetry.space_group_name_H-M   'P 1'
#
loop_
_entity.id
_entity.type
_entity.pdbx_description
1 polymer ?
#
loop_
_entity_poly.entity_id
_entity_poly.type
_entity_poly.pdbx_seq_one_letter_code
_entity_poly.pdbx_strand_id
1 'polypeptide(L)'
;MILPNIHLVANIHQAGEQPIWRERATEMSWCVPVDDEHIRGMSIVAWPKGPDGEPVADWLPGTWTKTPFRPGQRERPYEEAQRAPDDLEATESIGPIAIHARENLGQADMGVSMLRRTYRQVLRDMRNGKEPPNMWRDASQNQALETSCWNTVMTPEQYETRRAAGEVQ
;
A
#
# COMPACT_ATOMS: atom_id res chain seq x y z
N MET A 1 7.69 -11.71 1.15
CA MET A 1 6.27 -11.93 0.74
C MET A 1 5.99 -11.15 -0.54
N ILE A 2 5.80 -11.76 -1.73
CA ILE A 2 5.39 -10.98 -2.93
C ILE A 2 4.49 -11.74 -3.90
N LEU A 3 3.19 -11.40 -3.89
CA LEU A 3 2.36 -10.99 -5.04
C LEU A 3 0.93 -10.65 -4.53
N PRO A 4 0.36 -9.48 -4.85
CA PRO A 4 1.00 -8.23 -5.29
C PRO A 4 1.70 -7.52 -4.12
N ASN A 5 2.85 -6.90 -4.38
CA ASN A 5 3.66 -6.14 -3.40
C ASN A 5 3.69 -4.63 -3.69
N ILE A 6 2.85 -4.17 -4.62
CA ILE A 6 2.56 -2.76 -4.79
C ILE A 6 1.41 -2.41 -3.85
N HIS A 7 1.59 -1.39 -3.04
CA HIS A 7 0.52 -0.77 -2.28
C HIS A 7 0.42 0.71 -2.66
N LEU A 8 -0.82 1.17 -2.79
CA LEU A 8 -1.14 2.56 -3.04
C LEU A 8 -1.46 3.20 -1.68
N VAL A 9 -0.83 4.33 -1.40
CA VAL A 9 -0.99 5.02 -0.12
C VAL A 9 -1.92 6.20 -0.32
N ALA A 10 -3.07 6.14 0.33
CA ALA A 10 -4.03 7.23 0.34
C ALA A 10 -3.52 8.42 1.17
N ASN A 11 -4.21 9.56 1.10
CA ASN A 11 -3.87 10.73 1.89
C ASN A 11 -3.99 10.43 3.39
N ILE A 12 -2.87 10.51 4.13
CA ILE A 12 -2.81 10.18 5.56
C ILE A 12 -3.29 11.33 6.46
N HIS A 13 -3.49 12.52 5.89
CA HIS A 13 -3.97 13.69 6.64
C HIS A 13 -5.49 13.83 6.63
N GLN A 14 -6.19 12.92 5.96
CA GLN A 14 -7.63 13.04 5.83
C GLN A 14 -8.34 12.82 7.18
N ALA A 15 -8.86 13.91 7.77
CA ALA A 15 -9.50 13.90 9.07
C ALA A 15 -10.99 13.51 9.05
N GLY A 16 -11.59 13.43 7.86
CA GLY A 16 -13.01 13.08 7.70
C GLY A 16 -14.00 14.19 8.05
N GLU A 17 -13.53 15.42 8.22
CA GLU A 17 -14.37 16.58 8.57
C GLU A 17 -15.15 17.12 7.37
N GLN A 18 -14.61 16.97 6.17
CA GLN A 18 -15.23 17.42 4.92
C GLN A 18 -15.49 16.22 4.01
N PRO A 19 -16.65 16.20 3.30
CA PRO A 19 -16.91 15.17 2.32
C PRO A 19 -15.84 15.17 1.21
N ILE A 20 -15.34 13.98 0.88
CA ILE A 20 -14.45 13.72 -0.24
C ILE A 20 -14.94 12.49 -0.99
N TRP A 21 -14.79 12.51 -2.32
CA TRP A 21 -15.24 11.42 -3.17
C TRP A 21 -14.10 10.95 -4.05
N ARG A 22 -13.73 9.67 -3.90
CA ARG A 22 -12.70 9.02 -4.73
C ARG A 22 -11.38 9.80 -4.78
N GLU A 23 -10.92 10.33 -3.64
CA GLU A 23 -9.62 10.98 -3.57
C GLU A 23 -8.54 9.92 -3.83
N ARG A 24 -7.77 10.10 -4.91
CA ARG A 24 -6.79 9.12 -5.37
C ARG A 24 -5.55 9.10 -4.50
N ALA A 25 -4.94 7.92 -4.38
CA ALA A 25 -3.59 7.78 -3.86
C ALA A 25 -2.60 8.66 -4.65
N THR A 26 -1.71 9.32 -3.93
CA THR A 26 -0.67 10.20 -4.51
C THR A 26 0.71 9.53 -4.50
N GLU A 27 0.81 8.39 -3.85
CA GLU A 27 2.01 7.59 -3.75
C GLU A 27 1.72 6.12 -4.01
N MET A 28 2.62 5.49 -4.77
CA MET A 28 2.71 4.05 -4.94
C MET A 28 4.02 3.57 -4.33
N SER A 29 3.96 2.57 -3.45
CA SER A 29 5.13 1.97 -2.83
C SER A 29 5.25 0.49 -3.17
N TRP A 30 6.49 0.04 -3.38
CA TRP A 30 6.85 -1.28 -3.86
C TRP A 30 8.02 -1.84 -3.07
N CYS A 31 7.87 -3.01 -2.46
CA CYS A 31 8.96 -3.70 -1.75
C CYS A 31 9.54 -4.79 -2.65
N VAL A 32 10.70 -4.53 -3.26
CA VAL A 32 11.38 -5.44 -4.20
C VAL A 32 12.28 -6.38 -3.41
N PRO A 33 12.23 -7.71 -3.63
CA PRO A 33 13.13 -8.63 -2.94
C PRO A 33 14.53 -8.48 -3.57
N VAL A 34 15.56 -8.37 -2.73
CA VAL A 34 16.96 -8.34 -3.18
C VAL A 34 17.55 -9.72 -3.03
N ASP A 35 17.34 -10.34 -1.87
CA ASP A 35 17.70 -11.72 -1.55
C ASP A 35 16.72 -12.28 -0.49
N ASP A 36 17.10 -13.36 0.19
CA ASP A 36 16.26 -14.04 1.19
C ASP A 36 16.06 -13.23 2.49
N GLU A 37 16.96 -12.28 2.77
CA GLU A 37 17.00 -11.51 4.03
C GLU A 37 16.82 -10.00 3.80
N HIS A 38 16.92 -9.51 2.56
CA HIS A 38 16.86 -8.10 2.23
C HIS A 38 15.76 -7.76 1.23
N ILE A 39 15.08 -6.64 1.51
CA ILE A 39 14.11 -6.01 0.61
C ILE A 39 14.50 -4.56 0.35
N ARG A 40 14.15 -4.06 -0.83
CA ARG A 40 14.27 -2.65 -1.18
C ARG A 40 12.89 -2.02 -1.34
N GLY A 41 12.54 -1.12 -0.44
CA GLY A 41 11.37 -0.25 -0.59
C GLY A 41 11.63 0.83 -1.65
N MET A 42 10.72 0.98 -2.59
CA MET A 42 10.71 2.02 -3.62
C MET A 42 9.37 2.72 -3.61
N SER A 43 9.36 4.04 -3.54
CA SER A 43 8.14 4.85 -3.59
C SER A 43 8.17 5.75 -4.83
N ILE A 44 7.04 5.84 -5.53
CA ILE A 44 6.82 6.74 -6.66
C ILE A 44 5.67 7.66 -6.28
N VAL A 45 5.94 8.96 -6.27
CA VAL A 45 4.94 10.00 -5.99
C VAL A 45 4.49 10.63 -7.30
N ALA A 46 3.17 10.68 -7.52
CA ALA A 46 2.58 11.31 -8.68
C ALA A 46 2.33 12.79 -8.42
N TRP A 47 3.15 13.66 -9.02
CA TRP A 47 2.99 15.11 -8.91
C TRP A 47 1.91 15.60 -9.88
N PRO A 48 0.86 16.31 -9.42
CA PRO A 48 -0.16 16.82 -10.30
C PRO A 48 0.39 17.95 -11.18
N LYS A 49 -0.16 18.05 -12.39
CA LYS A 49 0.10 19.17 -13.29
C LYS A 49 -1.02 20.19 -13.20
N GLY A 50 -0.65 21.46 -13.23
CA GLY A 50 -1.55 22.59 -13.35
C GLY A 50 -2.19 22.69 -14.74
N PRO A 51 -3.10 23.65 -14.95
CA PRO A 51 -3.73 23.88 -16.26
C PRO A 51 -2.75 24.21 -17.39
N ASP A 52 -1.57 24.72 -17.04
CA ASP A 52 -0.45 25.03 -17.92
C ASP A 52 0.41 23.79 -18.29
N GLY A 53 0.12 22.63 -17.70
CA GLY A 53 0.87 21.39 -17.89
C GLY A 53 2.14 21.30 -17.04
N GLU A 54 2.43 22.32 -16.23
CA GLU A 54 3.59 22.37 -15.35
C GLU A 54 3.27 21.74 -13.99
N PRO A 55 4.26 21.19 -13.27
CA PRO A 55 4.05 20.70 -11.91
C PRO A 55 3.49 21.80 -11.00
N VAL A 56 2.47 21.49 -10.21
CA VAL A 56 1.92 22.44 -9.23
C VAL A 56 2.99 22.78 -8.20
N ALA A 57 3.38 24.06 -8.13
CA ALA A 57 4.34 24.57 -7.15
C ALA A 57 3.81 24.36 -5.72
N ASP A 58 4.71 24.04 -4.79
CA ASP A 58 4.41 23.82 -3.36
C ASP A 58 3.41 22.70 -3.06
N TRP A 59 3.04 21.89 -4.06
CA TRP A 59 2.22 20.70 -3.82
C TRP A 59 3.00 19.67 -3.00
N LEU A 60 2.31 19.03 -2.07
CA LEU A 60 2.86 17.97 -1.25
C LEU A 60 2.00 16.71 -1.41
N PRO A 61 2.59 15.51 -1.48
CA PRO A 61 1.81 14.30 -1.53
C PRO A 61 0.96 14.16 -0.29
N GLY A 62 -0.16 13.45 -0.42
CA GLY A 62 -1.02 13.10 0.72
C GLY A 62 -0.30 12.25 1.76
N THR A 63 0.87 11.70 1.44
CA THR A 63 1.79 10.97 2.33
C THR A 63 2.88 11.85 2.94
N TRP A 64 2.93 13.14 2.62
CA TRP A 64 3.96 14.05 3.14
C TRP A 64 3.92 14.08 4.66
N THR A 65 5.07 13.88 5.31
CA THR A 65 5.11 13.75 6.76
C THR A 65 5.23 15.11 7.42
N LYS A 66 4.51 15.33 8.52
CA LYS A 66 4.66 16.54 9.35
C LYS A 66 6.03 16.57 10.06
N THR A 67 6.66 15.42 10.18
CA THR A 67 8.03 15.25 10.66
C THR A 67 9.03 15.38 9.51
N PRO A 68 10.25 15.87 9.78
CA PRO A 68 11.31 15.97 8.76
C PRO A 68 11.79 14.60 8.26
N PHE A 69 11.42 13.53 8.97
CA PHE A 69 11.73 12.15 8.61
C PHE A 69 10.46 11.40 8.28
N ARG A 70 10.55 10.57 7.24
CA ARG A 70 9.51 9.62 6.90
C ARG A 70 9.50 8.47 7.92
N PRO A 71 8.31 8.01 8.37
CA PRO A 71 8.21 6.83 9.20
C PRO A 71 8.95 5.64 8.61
N GLY A 72 9.67 4.91 9.46
CA GLY A 72 10.49 3.77 9.07
C GLY A 72 11.78 4.10 8.30
N GLN A 73 12.19 5.38 8.23
CA GLN A 73 13.40 5.81 7.50
C GLN A 73 14.34 6.70 8.32
N ARG A 74 14.33 6.57 9.66
CA ARG A 74 15.14 7.41 10.55
C ARG A 74 16.14 6.57 11.33
N GLU A 75 17.42 6.91 11.23
CA GLU A 75 18.44 6.43 12.16
C GLU A 75 18.29 7.15 13.52
N ARG A 76 18.20 6.38 14.59
CA ARG A 76 18.02 6.87 15.97
C ARG A 76 18.92 6.11 16.93
N PRO A 77 19.34 6.71 18.04
CA PRO A 77 19.99 5.97 19.13
C PRO A 77 19.09 4.80 19.59
N TYR A 78 19.72 3.67 19.93
CA TYR A 78 19.02 2.44 20.31
C TYR A 78 17.97 2.65 21.41
N GLU A 79 18.30 3.43 22.45
CA GLU A 79 17.36 3.72 23.54
C GLU A 79 16.14 4.53 23.10
N GLU A 80 16.29 5.45 22.13
CA GLU A 80 15.17 6.23 21.58
C GLU A 80 14.26 5.32 20.74
N ALA A 81 14.86 4.49 19.89
CA ALA A 81 14.16 3.52 19.04
C ALA A 81 13.37 2.50 19.88
N GLN A 82 13.91 2.04 21.01
CA GLN A 82 13.18 1.16 21.93
C GLN A 82 11.99 1.84 22.62
N ARG A 83 12.12 3.11 23.02
CA ARG A 83 11.05 3.82 23.74
C ARG A 83 9.93 4.30 22.83
N ALA A 84 10.24 4.55 21.57
CA ALA A 84 9.29 5.01 20.56
C ALA A 84 9.53 4.28 19.22
N PRO A 85 9.27 2.96 19.16
CA PRO A 85 9.49 2.20 17.94
C PRO A 85 8.59 2.69 16.81
N ASP A 86 9.09 2.58 15.58
CA ASP A 86 8.37 2.91 14.35
C ASP A 86 8.33 1.68 13.45
N ASP A 87 7.84 1.83 12.22
CA ASP A 87 7.67 0.73 11.25
C ASP A 87 8.97 -0.04 10.99
N LEU A 88 10.14 0.62 11.04
CA LEU A 88 11.44 -0.02 10.86
C LEU A 88 11.73 -1.02 11.98
N GLU A 89 11.70 -0.57 13.25
CA GLU A 89 11.99 -1.45 14.38
C GLU A 89 10.91 -2.53 14.52
N ALA A 90 9.65 -2.21 14.22
CA ALA A 90 8.57 -3.20 14.18
C ALA A 90 8.88 -4.31 13.16
N THR A 91 9.35 -3.94 11.96
CA THR A 91 9.69 -4.90 10.90
C THR A 91 10.95 -5.70 11.23
N GLU A 92 12.03 -5.04 11.66
CA GLU A 92 13.31 -5.69 11.96
C GLU A 92 13.22 -6.61 13.19
N SER A 93 12.35 -6.31 14.16
CA SER A 93 12.16 -7.14 15.35
C SER A 93 11.62 -8.54 15.06
N ILE A 94 11.01 -8.74 13.89
CA ILE A 94 10.57 -10.07 13.40
C ILE A 94 11.79 -10.97 13.11
N GLY A 95 12.95 -10.36 12.85
CA GLY A 95 14.19 -11.00 12.42
C GLY A 95 14.34 -11.06 10.89
N PRO A 96 15.50 -11.53 10.39
CA PRO A 96 15.79 -11.58 8.95
C PRO A 96 14.75 -12.39 8.16
N ILE A 97 14.21 -13.46 8.77
CA ILE A 97 13.16 -14.30 8.21
C ILE A 97 12.09 -14.55 9.28
N ALA A 98 10.84 -14.27 8.94
CA ALA A 98 9.69 -14.54 9.81
C ALA A 98 9.51 -16.04 10.05
N ILE A 99 9.51 -16.44 11.33
CA ILE A 99 9.26 -17.84 11.73
C ILE A 99 7.76 -18.03 11.94
N HIS A 100 7.06 -18.47 10.90
CA HIS A 100 5.59 -18.61 10.92
C HIS A 100 5.05 -19.50 12.04
N ALA A 101 5.84 -20.46 12.54
CA ALA A 101 5.46 -21.30 13.68
C ALA A 101 5.29 -20.53 15.00
N ARG A 102 5.79 -19.28 15.09
CA ARG A 102 5.67 -18.41 16.26
C ARG A 102 4.46 -17.47 16.21
N GLU A 103 3.75 -17.43 15.08
CA GLU A 103 2.67 -16.47 14.86
C GLU A 103 1.33 -17.03 15.33
N ASN A 104 0.52 -16.18 15.96
CA ASN A 104 -0.86 -16.49 16.34
C ASN A 104 -1.79 -15.49 15.65
N LEU A 105 -2.23 -15.82 14.43
CA LEU A 105 -3.03 -14.91 13.59
C LEU A 105 -4.45 -14.76 14.14
N GLY A 106 -4.90 -13.53 14.30
CA GLY A 106 -6.25 -13.18 14.72
C GLY A 106 -7.16 -12.74 13.56
N GLN A 107 -8.35 -12.23 13.89
CA GLN A 107 -9.30 -11.70 12.90
C GLN A 107 -8.74 -10.50 12.13
N ALA A 108 -7.92 -9.65 12.79
CA ALA A 108 -7.25 -8.54 12.12
C ALA A 108 -6.26 -9.00 11.03
N ASP A 109 -5.74 -10.22 11.13
CA ASP A 109 -4.75 -10.79 10.21
C ASP A 109 -5.38 -11.56 9.04
N MET A 110 -6.69 -11.43 8.82
CA MET A 110 -7.37 -12.08 7.69
C MET A 110 -6.74 -11.73 6.35
N GLY A 111 -6.38 -10.46 6.14
CA GLY A 111 -5.69 -10.02 4.91
C GLY A 111 -4.35 -10.71 4.69
N VAL A 112 -3.54 -10.82 5.75
CA VAL A 112 -2.24 -11.54 5.71
C VAL A 112 -2.45 -13.03 5.43
N SER A 113 -3.46 -13.63 6.05
CA SER A 113 -3.81 -15.04 5.84
C SER A 113 -4.24 -15.32 4.40
N MET A 114 -5.09 -14.47 3.83
CA MET A 114 -5.53 -14.55 2.44
C MET A 114 -4.35 -14.41 1.47
N LEU A 115 -3.51 -13.40 1.69
CA LEU A 115 -2.32 -13.16 0.87
C LEU A 115 -1.38 -14.38 0.87
N ARG A 116 -1.09 -14.95 2.04
CA ARG A 116 -0.24 -16.15 2.16
C ARG A 116 -0.86 -17.37 1.48
N ARG A 117 -2.18 -17.54 1.56
CA ARG A 117 -2.89 -18.62 0.86
C ARG A 117 -2.76 -18.48 -0.66
N THR A 118 -3.01 -17.28 -1.18
CA THR A 118 -2.85 -16.96 -2.61
C THR A 118 -1.42 -17.21 -3.07
N TYR A 119 -0.42 -16.73 -2.33
CA TYR A 119 0.98 -16.93 -2.68
C TYR A 119 1.38 -18.41 -2.76
N ARG A 120 1.00 -19.23 -1.76
CA ARG A 120 1.26 -20.68 -1.80
C ARG A 120 0.57 -21.35 -2.98
N GLN A 121 -0.62 -20.89 -3.35
CA GLN A 121 -1.32 -21.42 -4.51
C GLN A 121 -0.59 -21.09 -5.81
N VAL A 122 -0.20 -19.82 -5.99
CA VAL A 122 0.60 -19.38 -7.14
C VAL A 122 1.89 -20.19 -7.27
N LEU A 123 2.63 -20.39 -6.18
CA LEU A 123 3.85 -21.22 -6.21
C LEU A 123 3.59 -22.68 -6.63
N ARG A 124 2.50 -23.28 -6.15
CA ARG A 124 2.12 -24.65 -6.55
C ARG A 124 1.76 -24.72 -8.03
N ASP A 125 1.00 -23.73 -8.50
CA ASP A 125 0.59 -23.63 -9.90
C ASP A 125 1.79 -23.43 -10.82
N MET A 126 2.74 -22.56 -10.45
CA MET A 126 4.00 -22.37 -11.16
C MET A 126 4.82 -23.66 -11.23
N ARG A 127 4.94 -24.40 -10.12
CA ARG A 127 5.62 -25.70 -10.10
C ARG A 127 4.98 -26.73 -11.04
N ASN A 128 3.68 -26.59 -11.30
CA ASN A 128 2.93 -27.43 -12.23
C ASN A 128 2.93 -26.89 -13.67
N GLY A 129 3.77 -25.88 -13.97
CA GLY A 129 3.91 -25.31 -15.31
C GLY A 129 2.83 -24.30 -15.70
N LYS A 130 2.01 -23.84 -14.75
CA LYS A 130 1.07 -22.73 -15.00
C LYS A 130 1.75 -21.39 -14.85
N GLU A 131 1.33 -20.42 -15.64
CA GLU A 131 1.81 -19.05 -15.51
C GLU A 131 1.25 -18.41 -14.22
N PRO A 132 2.03 -17.59 -13.50
CA PRO A 132 1.52 -16.84 -12.37
C PRO A 132 0.51 -15.77 -12.83
N PRO A 133 -0.43 -15.37 -11.95
CA PRO A 133 -1.39 -14.33 -12.26
C PRO A 133 -0.68 -12.99 -12.54
N ASN A 134 -1.33 -12.12 -13.32
CA ASN A 134 -0.83 -10.78 -13.65
C ASN A 134 0.51 -10.77 -14.39
N MET A 135 0.74 -11.75 -15.27
CA MET A 135 1.77 -11.66 -16.29
C MET A 135 1.15 -11.40 -17.65
N TRP A 136 1.63 -10.36 -18.31
CA TRP A 136 1.20 -9.98 -19.65
C TRP A 136 2.38 -10.14 -20.61
N ARG A 137 2.27 -11.10 -21.54
CA ARG A 137 3.25 -11.29 -22.63
C ARG A 137 2.87 -10.49 -23.88
N ASP A 138 1.58 -10.24 -24.05
CA ASP A 138 1.04 -9.40 -25.10
C ASP A 138 0.75 -8.00 -24.56
N ALA A 139 1.34 -6.99 -25.19
CA ALA A 139 1.11 -5.59 -24.84
C ALA A 139 -0.36 -5.18 -24.98
N SER A 140 -1.14 -5.82 -25.86
CA SER A 140 -2.57 -5.53 -26.03
C SER A 140 -3.42 -5.93 -24.80
N GLN A 141 -2.92 -6.88 -24.01
CA GLN A 141 -3.55 -7.35 -22.78
C GLN A 141 -3.12 -6.52 -21.57
N ASN A 142 -2.06 -5.71 -21.69
CA ASN A 142 -1.60 -4.82 -20.64
C ASN A 142 -2.47 -3.56 -20.58
N GLN A 143 -3.64 -3.70 -19.97
CA GLN A 143 -4.60 -2.62 -19.80
C GLN A 143 -4.52 -2.06 -18.38
N ALA A 144 -4.64 -0.74 -18.27
CA ALA A 144 -4.72 -0.10 -16.96
C ALA A 144 -6.00 -0.53 -16.25
N LEU A 145 -5.85 -1.15 -15.08
CA LEU A 145 -6.98 -1.48 -14.21
C LEU A 145 -7.22 -0.32 -13.25
N GLU A 146 -8.45 0.19 -13.23
CA GLU A 146 -8.85 1.11 -12.18
C GLU A 146 -8.90 0.36 -10.84
N THR A 147 -8.22 0.90 -9.84
CA THR A 147 -8.25 0.37 -8.48
C THR A 147 -9.16 1.23 -7.61
N SER A 148 -9.81 0.63 -6.62
CA SER A 148 -10.66 1.34 -5.65
C SER A 148 -9.88 1.89 -4.46
N CYS A 149 -8.57 2.09 -4.58
CA CYS A 149 -7.73 2.62 -3.50
C CYS A 149 -7.90 4.14 -3.40
N TRP A 150 -9.03 4.56 -2.84
CA TRP A 150 -9.36 5.96 -2.64
C TRP A 150 -9.76 6.24 -1.21
N ASN A 151 -9.54 7.46 -0.76
CA ASN A 151 -10.26 7.96 0.39
C ASN A 151 -11.65 8.44 -0.05
N THR A 152 -12.66 8.08 0.72
CA THR A 152 -14.02 8.57 0.55
C THR A 152 -14.62 8.87 1.91
N VAL A 153 -15.17 10.07 2.05
CA VAL A 153 -15.86 10.55 3.24
C VAL A 153 -17.14 11.19 2.76
N MET A 154 -18.26 10.78 3.33
CA MET A 154 -19.56 11.27 2.90
C MET A 154 -20.50 11.41 4.08
N THR A 155 -21.46 12.32 3.96
CA THR A 155 -22.57 12.39 4.90
C THR A 155 -23.52 11.19 4.68
N PRO A 156 -24.36 10.85 5.67
CA PRO A 156 -25.37 9.81 5.49
C PRO A 156 -26.30 10.07 4.29
N GLU A 157 -26.69 11.32 4.04
CA GLU A 157 -27.54 11.70 2.91
C GLU A 157 -26.83 11.49 1.56
N GLN A 158 -25.55 11.84 1.48
CA GLN A 158 -24.72 11.63 0.30
C GLN A 158 -24.49 10.13 0.02
N TYR A 159 -24.36 9.32 1.08
CA TYR A 159 -24.32 7.86 0.96
C TYR A 159 -25.60 7.31 0.37
N GLU A 160 -26.76 7.69 0.91
CA GLU A 160 -28.05 7.20 0.44
C GLU A 160 -28.33 7.58 -1.02
N THR A 161 -27.99 8.81 -1.39
CA THR A 161 -28.12 9.28 -2.77
C THR A 161 -27.25 8.46 -3.72
N ARG A 162 -26.00 8.18 -3.34
CA ARG A 162 -25.08 7.40 -4.18
C ARG A 162 -25.42 5.92 -4.21
N ARG A 163 -25.92 5.37 -3.11
CA ARG A 163 -26.41 3.99 -3.04
C ARG A 163 -27.60 3.81 -3.97
N ALA A 164 -28.55 4.74 -3.96
CA ALA A 164 -29.68 4.74 -4.87
C ALA A 164 -29.25 4.84 -6.35
N ALA A 165 -28.14 5.53 -6.63
CA ALA A 165 -27.53 5.61 -7.95
C ALA A 165 -26.66 4.39 -8.32
N GLY A 166 -26.43 3.44 -7.40
CA GLY A 166 -25.57 2.27 -7.62
C GLY A 166 -24.07 2.59 -7.63
N GLU A 167 -23.66 3.75 -7.13
CA GLU A 167 -22.26 4.19 -7.12
C GLU A 167 -21.47 3.66 -5.90
N VAL A 168 -22.18 3.21 -4.87
CA VAL A 168 -21.63 2.59 -3.66
C VAL A 168 -22.45 1.33 -3.31
N GLN A 169 -21.79 0.32 -2.74
CA GLN A 169 -22.41 -0.92 -2.27
C GLN A 169 -22.80 -0.82 -0.81
#